data_AF-A0A818GHC7-F1
#
_entry.id   AF-A0A818GHC7-F1
#
_cell.length_a   1.000
_cell.length_b   1.000
_cell.length_c   1.000
_cell.angle_alpha   90.00
_cell.angle_beta   90.00
_cell.angle_gamma   90.00
#
_symmetry.space_group_name_H-M   'P 1'
#
loop_
_entity.id
_entity.type
_entity.pdbx_description
1 polymer ?
#
loop_
_entity_poly.entity_id
_entity_poly.type
_entity_poly.pdbx_seq_one_letter_code
_entity_poly.pdbx_strand_id
1 'polypeptide(L)'
;MPIKLSEQADSEIKFQLHALLAENIYPNIDNLLDRLYQLHNDFPVHSKTTFRRHLHRISFSYKSPAKVKIPLYNICFVAQRAKFFRKMDALRDANSLVLFHDETWINSGIEKRPYGWITRGMEE
;
A
#
# COMPACT_ATOMS: atom_id res chain seq x y z
N MET A 1 12.94 -11.49 -17.83
CA MET A 1 13.90 -10.85 -16.90
C MET A 1 13.27 -9.60 -16.31
N PRO A 2 13.56 -9.22 -15.05
CA PRO A 2 13.12 -7.92 -14.51
C PRO A 2 13.77 -6.78 -15.30
N ILE A 3 12.97 -5.86 -15.83
CA ILE A 3 13.49 -4.67 -16.54
C ILE A 3 14.18 -3.77 -15.52
N LYS A 4 15.45 -3.45 -15.76
CA LYS A 4 16.20 -2.43 -15.03
C LYS A 4 16.09 -1.12 -15.82
N LEU A 5 15.37 -0.17 -15.24
CA LEU A 5 15.25 1.19 -15.80
C LEU A 5 16.43 2.04 -15.33
N SER A 6 16.64 3.17 -16.00
CA SER A 6 17.62 4.17 -15.60
C SER A 6 17.20 4.82 -14.28
N GLU A 7 18.17 5.39 -13.56
CA GLU A 7 17.90 6.14 -12.32
C GLU A 7 17.02 7.38 -12.58
N GLN A 8 17.12 7.97 -13.77
CA GLN A 8 16.26 9.04 -14.23
C GLN A 8 14.80 8.59 -14.35
N ALA A 9 14.55 7.41 -14.93
CA ALA A 9 13.21 6.84 -15.00
C ALA A 9 12.67 6.48 -13.61
N ASP A 10 13.50 5.95 -12.72
CA ASP A 10 13.11 5.66 -11.33
C ASP A 10 12.70 6.95 -10.59
N SER A 11 13.42 8.05 -10.80
CA SER A 11 13.14 9.36 -10.22
C SER A 11 11.86 9.97 -10.79
N GLU A 12 11.65 9.84 -12.10
CA GLU A 12 10.44 10.29 -12.78
C GLU A 12 9.19 9.55 -12.28
N ILE A 13 9.26 8.22 -12.12
CA ILE A 13 8.17 7.42 -11.56
C ILE A 13 7.79 7.92 -10.15
N LYS A 14 8.79 8.23 -9.32
CA LYS A 14 8.55 8.78 -7.97
C LYS A 14 7.91 10.16 -8.02
N PHE A 15 8.43 11.03 -8.88
CA PHE A 15 7.90 12.38 -9.06
C PHE A 15 6.44 12.35 -9.49
N GLN A 16 6.08 11.56 -10.51
CA GLN A 16 4.70 11.47 -11.01
C GLN A 16 3.75 10.86 -9.97
N LEU A 17 4.24 9.92 -9.15
CA LEU A 17 3.46 9.40 -8.03
C LEU A 17 3.15 10.50 -6.99
N HIS A 18 4.13 11.34 -6.66
CA HIS A 18 3.91 12.47 -5.76
C HIS A 18 3.01 13.54 -6.38
N ALA A 19 3.11 13.77 -7.69
CA ALA A 19 2.24 14.69 -8.41
C ALA A 19 0.76 14.25 -8.35
N LEU A 20 0.49 12.96 -8.57
CA LEU A 20 -0.87 12.40 -8.43
C LEU A 20 -1.44 12.63 -7.02
N LEU A 21 -0.63 12.39 -5.99
CA LEU A 21 -1.04 12.62 -4.61
C LEU A 21 -1.33 14.11 -4.33
N ALA A 22 -0.51 15.02 -4.85
CA ALA A 22 -0.71 16.47 -4.71
C ALA A 22 -2.00 16.94 -5.41
N GLU A 23 -2.37 16.29 -6.52
CA GLU A 23 -3.63 16.54 -7.24
C GLU A 23 -4.85 15.89 -6.57
N ASN A 24 -4.68 15.26 -5.41
CA ASN A 24 -5.70 14.44 -4.73
C ASN A 24 -6.20 13.25 -5.59
N ILE A 25 -5.42 12.83 -6.57
CA ILE A 25 -5.69 11.65 -7.39
C ILE A 25 -4.96 10.46 -6.78
N TYR A 26 -5.69 9.43 -6.38
CA TYR A 26 -5.06 8.27 -5.77
C TYR A 26 -4.27 7.45 -6.80
N PRO A 27 -2.94 7.28 -6.65
CA PRO A 27 -2.12 6.57 -7.61
C PRO A 27 -2.43 5.07 -7.59
N ASN A 28 -2.69 4.52 -8.76
CA ASN A 28 -2.77 3.10 -9.04
C ASN A 28 -1.84 2.76 -10.22
N ILE A 29 -1.71 1.48 -10.54
CA ILE A 29 -0.79 1.05 -11.62
C ILE A 29 -1.18 1.66 -12.97
N ASP A 30 -2.48 1.79 -13.22
CA ASP A 30 -3.01 2.20 -14.52
C ASP A 30 -2.81 3.70 -14.72
N ASN A 31 -3.27 4.53 -13.78
CA ASN A 31 -3.15 5.98 -13.91
C ASN A 31 -1.70 6.49 -13.84
N LEU A 32 -0.82 5.81 -13.08
CA LEU A 32 0.59 6.16 -13.04
C LEU A 32 1.27 5.81 -14.37
N LEU A 33 0.94 4.65 -14.95
CA LEU A 33 1.49 4.22 -16.22
C LEU A 33 0.96 5.06 -17.39
N ASP A 34 -0.34 5.37 -17.40
CA ASP A 34 -0.97 6.25 -18.39
C ASP A 34 -0.36 7.66 -18.35
N ARG A 35 -0.14 8.20 -17.15
CA ARG A 35 0.52 9.50 -16.97
C ARG A 35 1.97 9.49 -17.46
N LEU A 36 2.71 8.40 -17.22
CA LEU A 36 4.06 8.23 -17.74
C LEU A 36 4.07 8.19 -19.27
N TYR A 37 3.10 7.54 -19.92
CA TYR A 37 3.00 7.56 -21.38
C TYR A 37 2.60 8.91 -21.96
N GLN A 38 1.70 9.64 -21.29
CA GLN A 38 1.29 10.98 -21.72
C GLN A 38 2.47 11.97 -21.74
N LEU A 39 3.40 11.81 -20.80
CA LEU A 39 4.57 12.68 -20.67
C LEU A 39 5.76 12.16 -21.47
N HIS A 40 5.93 10.84 -21.55
CA HIS A 40 7.06 10.15 -22.17
C HIS A 40 6.52 9.06 -23.11
N ASN A 41 6.29 9.41 -24.37
CA ASN A 41 5.74 8.50 -25.38
C ASN A 41 6.59 7.22 -25.60
N ASP A 42 7.87 7.28 -25.26
CA ASP A 42 8.86 6.21 -25.39
C ASP A 42 9.11 5.43 -24.09
N PHE A 43 8.25 5.58 -23.07
CA PHE A 43 8.43 4.89 -21.79
C PHE A 43 8.48 3.36 -21.98
N PRO A 44 9.56 2.67 -21.55
CA PRO A 44 9.90 1.33 -22.04
C PRO A 44 9.11 0.18 -21.39
N VAL A 45 8.13 0.45 -20.52
CA VAL A 45 7.43 -0.59 -19.75
C VAL A 45 5.96 -0.71 -20.17
N HIS A 46 5.69 -1.59 -21.13
CA HIS A 46 4.33 -1.76 -21.68
C HIS A 46 3.38 -2.65 -20.87
N SER A 47 3.90 -3.47 -19.96
CA SER A 47 3.10 -4.42 -19.18
C SER A 47 2.90 -3.96 -17.74
N LYS A 48 1.63 -3.93 -17.30
CA LYS A 48 1.23 -3.66 -15.90
C LYS A 48 1.94 -4.58 -14.90
N THR A 49 2.10 -5.86 -15.25
CA THR A 49 2.78 -6.85 -14.40
C THR A 49 4.27 -6.52 -14.26
N THR A 50 4.90 -6.12 -15.36
CA THR A 50 6.31 -5.72 -15.38
C THR A 50 6.51 -4.42 -14.61
N PHE A 51 5.63 -3.44 -14.79
CA PHE A 51 5.65 -2.19 -14.05
C PHE A 51 5.48 -2.41 -12.54
N ARG A 52 4.54 -3.27 -12.14
CA ARG A 52 4.34 -3.65 -10.73
C ARG A 52 5.60 -4.28 -10.12
N ARG A 53 6.27 -5.18 -10.84
CA ARG A 53 7.53 -5.79 -10.39
C ARG A 53 8.64 -4.75 -10.25
N HIS A 54 8.66 -3.77 -11.16
CA HIS A 54 9.61 -2.68 -11.14
C HIS A 54 9.38 -1.73 -9.95
N LEU A 55 8.13 -1.34 -9.68
CA LEU A 55 7.78 -0.55 -8.50
C LEU A 55 8.24 -1.22 -7.19
N HIS A 56 8.03 -2.53 -7.07
CA HIS A 56 8.51 -3.29 -5.91
C HIS A 56 10.04 -3.25 -5.77
N ARG A 57 10.79 -3.23 -6.88
CA ARG A 57 12.25 -3.12 -6.88
C ARG A 57 12.74 -1.77 -6.36
N ILE A 58 12.09 -0.67 -6.73
CA ILE A 58 12.47 0.69 -6.31
C ILE A 58 11.89 1.07 -4.94
N SER A 59 11.61 0.06 -4.11
CA SER A 59 11.11 0.18 -2.74
C SER A 59 9.71 0.79 -2.60
N PHE A 60 8.90 0.84 -3.67
CA PHE A 60 7.45 0.96 -3.51
C PHE A 60 6.90 -0.37 -2.99
N SER A 61 7.01 -0.53 -1.68
CA SER A 61 6.50 -1.71 -0.98
C SER A 61 5.00 -1.54 -0.76
N TYR A 62 4.22 -2.25 -1.58
CA TYR A 62 2.83 -2.49 -1.28
C TYR A 62 2.76 -3.32 0.01
N LYS A 63 2.28 -2.72 1.11
CA LYS A 63 2.00 -3.47 2.33
C LYS A 63 0.95 -4.52 2.03
N SER A 64 1.34 -5.79 2.04
CA SER A 64 0.44 -6.92 2.22
C SER A 64 0.36 -7.21 3.73
N PRO A 65 -0.69 -6.76 4.45
CA PRO A 65 -0.80 -7.10 5.86
C PRO A 65 -1.20 -8.57 5.99
N ALA A 66 -0.38 -9.34 6.70
CA ALA A 66 -0.36 -10.79 6.80
C ALA A 66 -1.61 -11.48 7.43
N LYS A 67 -2.71 -10.77 7.69
CA LYS A 67 -3.82 -11.31 8.50
C LYS A 67 -5.21 -11.28 7.89
N VAL A 68 -5.43 -10.58 6.76
CA VAL A 68 -6.75 -10.60 6.11
C VAL A 68 -6.58 -10.66 4.60
N LYS A 69 -7.03 -11.75 3.96
CA LYS A 69 -7.22 -11.83 2.51
C LYS A 69 -8.47 -11.02 2.13
N ILE A 70 -8.40 -9.70 2.29
CA ILE A 70 -9.36 -8.82 1.61
C ILE A 70 -8.80 -8.61 0.21
N PRO A 71 -9.48 -9.06 -0.86
CA PRO A 71 -9.10 -8.65 -2.19
C PRO A 71 -9.16 -7.12 -2.21
N LEU A 72 -8.02 -6.48 -2.48
CA LEU A 72 -7.87 -5.10 -2.92
C LEU A 72 -9.10 -4.24 -2.63
N TYR A 73 -9.09 -3.50 -1.52
CA TYR A 73 -9.98 -2.37 -1.24
C TYR A 73 -11.14 -2.23 -2.23
N ASN A 74 -12.23 -2.97 -2.01
CA ASN A 74 -13.46 -2.71 -2.75
C ASN A 74 -13.75 -1.20 -2.59
N ILE A 75 -13.91 -0.49 -3.71
CA ILE A 75 -14.12 0.96 -3.72
C ILE A 75 -15.26 1.37 -2.77
N CYS A 76 -16.25 0.50 -2.59
CA CYS A 76 -17.33 0.68 -1.63
C CYS A 76 -16.83 0.74 -0.17
N PHE A 77 -15.91 -0.13 0.24
CA PHE A 77 -15.34 -0.11 1.61
C PHE A 77 -14.45 1.12 1.85
N VAL A 78 -13.68 1.56 0.83
CA VAL A 78 -12.89 2.80 0.92
C VAL A 78 -13.81 4.01 1.06
N ALA A 79 -14.83 4.10 0.21
CA ALA A 79 -15.79 5.19 0.24
C ALA A 79 -16.55 5.25 1.58
N GLN A 80 -16.96 4.09 2.12
CA GLN A 80 -17.58 4.01 3.44
C GLN A 80 -16.61 4.46 4.55
N ARG A 81 -15.35 4.04 4.50
CA ARG A 81 -14.32 4.44 5.47
C ARG A 81 -14.00 5.94 5.40
N ALA A 82 -13.95 6.53 4.21
CA ALA A 82 -13.78 7.97 4.04
C ALA A 82 -14.97 8.77 4.59
N LYS A 83 -16.21 8.30 4.38
CA LYS A 83 -17.41 8.90 4.98
C LYS A 83 -17.38 8.80 6.51
N PHE A 84 -16.95 7.67 7.04
CA PHE A 84 -16.79 7.47 8.48
C PHE A 84 -15.78 8.47 9.07
N PHE A 85 -14.61 8.62 8.47
CA PHE A 85 -13.59 9.55 8.98
C PHE A 85 -14.04 11.00 8.94
N ARG A 86 -14.73 11.45 7.88
CA ARG A 86 -15.30 12.81 7.84
C ARG A 86 -16.28 13.07 8.98
N LYS A 87 -17.11 12.08 9.32
CA LYS A 87 -18.03 12.20 10.48
C LYS A 87 -17.26 12.29 11.79
N MET A 88 -16.21 11.49 11.94
CA MET A 88 -15.34 11.52 13.11
C MET A 88 -14.63 12.86 13.29
N ASP A 89 -14.15 13.46 12.19
CA ASP A 89 -13.52 14.77 12.23
C ASP A 89 -14.52 15.87 12.62
N ALA A 90 -15.73 15.85 12.05
CA ALA A 90 -16.79 16.78 12.46
C ALA A 90 -17.18 16.64 13.95
N LEU A 91 -17.22 15.41 14.49
CA LEU A 91 -17.48 15.18 15.92
C LEU A 91 -16.35 15.70 16.80
N ARG A 92 -15.09 15.60 16.35
CA ARG A 92 -13.92 16.15 17.05
C ARG A 92 -13.94 17.67 17.05
N ASP A 93 -14.25 18.27 15.89
CA ASP A 93 -14.36 19.73 15.76
C ASP A 93 -15.49 20.29 16.63
N ALA A 94 -16.57 19.53 16.80
CA ALA A 94 -17.67 19.83 17.71
C ALA A 94 -17.37 19.52 19.19
N ASN A 95 -16.13 19.12 19.52
CA ASN A 95 -15.69 18.71 20.86
C ASN A 95 -16.61 17.64 21.52
N SER A 96 -17.15 16.74 20.70
CA SER A 96 -18.04 15.67 21.15
C SER A 96 -17.24 14.51 21.76
N LEU A 97 -17.77 13.92 22.84
CA LEU A 97 -17.20 12.70 23.43
C LEU A 97 -17.46 11.51 22.50
N VAL A 98 -16.40 10.86 22.02
CA VAL A 98 -16.51 9.63 21.23
C VAL A 98 -16.04 8.43 22.05
N LEU A 99 -16.93 7.45 22.22
CA LEU A 99 -16.65 6.19 22.89
C LEU A 99 -16.54 5.08 21.84
N PHE A 100 -15.43 4.33 21.88
CA PHE A 100 -15.22 3.17 21.04
C PHE A 100 -15.41 1.91 21.86
N HIS A 101 -16.23 1.00 21.37
CA HIS A 101 -16.40 -0.33 21.93
C HIS A 101 -16.02 -1.35 20.86
N ASP A 102 -15.24 -2.34 21.25
CA ASP A 102 -14.89 -3.49 20.43
C ASP A 102 -14.87 -4.73 21.30
N GLU A 103 -15.27 -5.85 20.72
CA GLU A 103 -15.25 -7.16 21.38
C GLU A 103 -14.09 -7.95 20.80
N THR A 104 -13.21 -8.44 21.68
CA THR A 104 -12.13 -9.34 21.27
C THR A 104 -12.30 -10.69 21.92
N TRP A 105 -12.06 -11.74 21.14
CA TRP A 105 -12.01 -13.11 21.64
C TRP A 105 -10.76 -13.29 22.50
N ILE A 106 -10.92 -13.88 23.69
CA ILE A 106 -9.82 -14.31 24.55
C ILE A 106 -9.73 -15.83 24.42
N ASN A 107 -8.73 -16.31 23.69
CA ASN A 107 -8.49 -17.74 23.53
C ASN A 107 -7.56 -18.24 24.63
N SER A 108 -8.04 -19.17 25.46
CA SER A 108 -7.20 -19.89 26.42
C SER A 108 -6.33 -20.93 25.69
N GLY A 109 -5.08 -21.10 26.13
CA GLY A 109 -4.17 -22.14 25.61
C GLY A 109 -3.37 -21.81 24.34
N ILE A 110 -3.39 -20.56 23.84
CA ILE A 110 -2.49 -20.13 22.75
C ILE A 110 -1.18 -19.62 23.35
N GLU A 111 -0.15 -20.47 23.36
CA GLU A 111 1.22 -20.02 23.59
C GLU A 111 1.77 -19.32 22.34
N LYS A 112 2.25 -18.08 22.50
CA LYS A 112 2.99 -17.38 21.44
C LYS A 112 4.28 -18.16 21.20
N ARG A 113 4.46 -18.74 20.00
CA ARG A 113 5.75 -19.33 19.62
C ARG A 113 6.85 -18.25 19.75
N PRO A 114 7.88 -18.45 20.57
CA PRO A 114 9.01 -17.54 20.58
C PRO A 114 9.75 -17.68 19.24
N TYR A 115 9.74 -16.64 18.43
CA TYR A 115 10.67 -16.53 17.32
C TYR A 115 12.01 -16.05 17.88
N GLY A 116 12.88 -17.00 18.21
CA GLY A 116 14.31 -16.74 18.41
C GLY A 116 15.06 -16.86 17.09
N TRP A 117 16.20 -16.17 16.98
CA TRP A 117 17.17 -16.44 15.91
C TRP A 117 17.72 -17.85 16.11
N ILE A 118 17.15 -18.84 15.42
CA ILE A 118 17.74 -20.18 15.38
C ILE A 118 19.02 -20.06 14.54
N THR A 119 20.17 -20.04 15.21
CA THR A 119 21.46 -20.33 14.57
C THR A 119 21.39 -21.76 14.02
N ARG A 120 21.39 -21.88 12.70
CA ARG A 120 21.61 -23.17 12.03
C ARG A 120 23.03 -23.64 12.33
N GLY A 121 23.14 -24.83 12.92
CA GLY A 121 24.35 -25.65 12.90
C GLY A 121 25.19 -25.56 14.17
N MET A 122 25.01 -26.54 15.05
CA MET A 122 26.09 -27.25 15.74
C MET A 122 25.50 -28.61 16.11
N GLU A 123 25.70 -29.58 15.21
CA GLU A 123 25.67 -31.00 15.55
C GLU A 123 27.03 -31.30 16.22
N GLU A 124 26.99 -31.84 17.44
CA GLU A 124 27.99 -32.77 17.97
C GLU A 124 27.25 -34.03 18.44
#